data_AF-A0A1W6CJI1-F1
#
_entry.id   AF-A0A1W6CJI1-F1
#
_cell.length_a   1.000
_cell.length_b   1.000
_cell.length_c   1.000
_cell.angle_alpha   90.00
_cell.angle_beta   90.00
_cell.angle_gamma   90.00
#
_symmetry.space_group_name_H-M   'P 1'
#
loop_
_entity.id
_entity.type
_entity.pdbx_description
1 polymer ?
#
loop_
_entity_poly.entity_id
_entity_poly.type
_entity_poly.pdbx_seq_one_letter_code
_entity_poly.pdbx_strand_id
1 'polypeptide(L)'
;MVLEAGHAGPAAKAGRALFKFLRLGRPVSPLRLGDRFRKAMDQFDKVWEVVRIWTTVDGLLHVRLRCLDGQGETRIISAITLTDSNFFLPVPTQPSPD
;
A
#
# COMPACT_ATOMS: atom_id res chain seq x y z
N MET A 1 13.84 -41.99 -25.00
CA MET A 1 13.38 -41.72 -23.63
C MET A 1 14.62 -41.38 -22.81
N VAL A 2 14.98 -40.09 -22.77
CA VAL A 2 16.13 -39.56 -22.01
C VAL A 2 15.77 -38.15 -21.52
N LEU A 3 16.30 -37.85 -20.34
CA LEU A 3 16.02 -36.80 -19.35
C LEU A 3 15.78 -35.37 -19.86
N GLU A 4 14.78 -34.70 -19.28
CA GLU A 4 14.74 -33.25 -19.13
C GLU A 4 15.23 -32.88 -17.72
N ALA A 5 16.47 -32.42 -17.64
CA ALA A 5 17.04 -31.78 -16.46
C ALA A 5 16.76 -30.28 -16.51
N GLY A 6 16.41 -29.71 -15.36
CA GLY A 6 15.91 -28.35 -15.25
C GLY A 6 16.93 -27.23 -15.44
N HIS A 7 16.43 -26.03 -15.12
CA HIS A 7 17.12 -24.81 -14.67
C HIS A 7 17.07 -23.60 -15.64
N ALA A 8 16.14 -22.68 -15.34
CA ALA A 8 16.21 -21.23 -15.56
C ALA A 8 15.01 -20.63 -14.77
N GLY A 9 15.13 -19.97 -13.62
CA GLY A 9 15.87 -18.72 -13.33
C GLY A 9 15.02 -17.50 -13.73
N PRO A 10 14.97 -16.35 -13.00
CA PRO A 10 15.51 -16.01 -11.68
C PRO A 10 14.46 -15.51 -10.67
N ALA A 11 14.73 -15.76 -9.39
CA ALA A 11 14.19 -15.01 -8.27
C ALA A 11 14.91 -13.66 -8.14
N ALA A 12 14.19 -12.56 -8.35
CA ALA A 12 14.44 -11.20 -7.84
C ALA A 12 13.33 -10.32 -8.41
N LYS A 13 12.58 -9.50 -7.67
CA LYS A 13 13.10 -8.48 -6.77
C LYS A 13 11.94 -7.92 -5.94
N ALA A 14 11.54 -8.57 -4.85
CA ALA A 14 10.75 -7.90 -3.83
C ALA A 14 11.70 -7.11 -2.93
N GLY A 15 12.19 -5.98 -3.45
CA GLY A 15 12.95 -5.02 -2.67
C GLY A 15 12.08 -4.53 -1.51
N ARG A 16 12.32 -5.08 -0.32
CA ARG A 16 11.71 -4.64 0.94
C ARG A 16 12.19 -3.23 1.26
N ALA A 17 11.48 -2.23 0.77
CA ALA A 17 11.58 -0.87 1.29
C ALA A 17 10.74 -0.78 2.57
N LEU A 18 11.33 -1.15 3.70
CA LEU A 18 10.77 -0.89 5.02
C LEU A 18 11.09 0.56 5.39
N PHE A 19 10.21 1.49 5.03
CA PHE A 19 10.31 2.87 5.49
C PHE A 19 9.90 2.92 6.97
N LYS A 20 10.90 2.85 7.85
CA LYS A 20 10.74 3.00 9.30
C LYS A 20 10.56 4.48 9.63
N PHE A 21 9.34 4.89 9.91
CA PHE A 21 9.04 6.21 10.45
C PHE A 21 9.31 6.20 11.95
N LEU A 22 10.42 6.83 12.36
CA LEU A 22 10.67 7.13 13.77
C LEU A 22 10.02 8.50 14.09
N ARG A 23 8.72 8.51 14.42
CA ARG A 23 8.13 9.59 15.23
C ARG A 23 7.88 9.02 16.61
N LEU A 24 8.27 9.79 17.63
CA LEU A 24 8.15 9.49 19.06
C LEU A 24 6.90 8.65 19.39
N GLY A 25 7.11 7.42 19.86
CA GLY A 25 6.19 6.72 20.75
C GLY A 25 4.92 6.09 20.17
N ARG A 26 4.69 6.07 18.86
CA ARG A 26 3.59 5.26 18.27
C ARG A 26 4.12 4.42 17.12
N PRO A 27 3.99 3.08 17.14
CA PRO A 27 4.26 2.25 15.99
C PRO A 27 3.19 2.55 14.95
N VAL A 28 3.41 3.60 14.14
CA VAL A 28 2.67 3.76 12.90
C VAL A 28 3.11 2.59 12.03
N SER A 29 2.20 1.65 11.79
CA SER A 29 2.45 0.53 10.88
C SER A 29 3.09 1.09 9.61
N PRO A 30 4.22 0.53 9.16
CA PRO A 30 4.91 1.05 7.99
C PRO A 30 3.92 0.97 6.82
N LEU A 31 3.59 2.11 6.22
CA LEU A 31 2.75 2.13 5.03
C LEU A 31 3.46 1.37 3.91
N ARG A 32 2.76 0.42 3.27
CA ARG A 32 3.32 -0.46 2.24
C ARG A 32 2.55 -0.31 0.94
N LEU A 33 3.22 -0.65 -0.15
CA LEU A 33 2.54 -0.82 -1.43
C LEU A 33 1.58 -2.02 -1.32
N GLY A 34 0.38 -1.85 -1.85
CA GLY A 34 -0.70 -2.83 -1.75
C GLY A 34 -1.58 -2.71 -0.50
N ASP A 35 -1.24 -1.84 0.46
CA ASP A 35 -2.15 -1.54 1.56
C ASP A 35 -3.46 -0.96 1.01
N ARG A 36 -4.58 -1.37 1.62
CA ARG A 36 -5.92 -0.98 1.21
C ARG A 36 -6.56 -0.10 2.27
N PHE A 37 -7.21 0.95 1.81
CA PHE A 37 -7.89 1.92 2.66
C PHE A 37 -9.27 2.23 2.12
N ARG A 38 -10.23 2.37 3.01
CA ARG A 38 -11.57 2.86 2.73
C ARG A 38 -11.63 4.31 3.17
N LYS A 39 -12.28 5.17 2.40
CA LYS A 39 -12.54 6.54 2.83
C LYS A 39 -13.72 6.54 3.81
N ALA A 40 -13.51 7.03 5.03
CA ALA A 40 -14.47 6.89 6.15
C ALA A 40 -15.82 7.58 5.87
N MET A 41 -15.79 8.71 5.16
CA MET A 41 -16.98 9.50 4.79
C MET A 41 -17.42 9.29 3.33
N ASP A 42 -17.06 8.17 2.70
CA ASP A 42 -17.47 7.90 1.32
C ASP A 42 -18.80 7.15 1.25
N GLN A 43 -19.76 7.70 0.52
CA GLN A 43 -21.07 7.09 0.31
C GLN A 43 -20.99 5.79 -0.51
N PHE A 44 -19.91 5.60 -1.27
CA PHE A 44 -19.74 4.48 -2.20
C PHE A 44 -18.80 3.38 -1.68
N ASP A 45 -18.38 3.46 -0.42
CA ASP A 45 -17.47 2.47 0.20
C ASP A 45 -16.20 2.17 -0.64
N LYS A 46 -15.74 3.14 -1.42
CA LYS A 46 -14.65 2.92 -2.37
C LYS A 46 -13.39 2.47 -1.64
N VAL A 47 -12.85 1.32 -2.08
CA VAL A 47 -11.56 0.79 -1.63
C VAL A 47 -10.44 1.36 -2.48
N TRP A 48 -9.42 1.89 -1.81
CA TRP A 48 -8.26 2.51 -2.39
C TRP A 48 -7.02 1.68 -2.08
N GLU A 49 -6.25 1.32 -3.10
CA GLU A 49 -5.00 0.59 -2.97
C GLU A 49 -3.80 1.53 -3.14
N VAL A 50 -2.81 1.42 -2.25
CA VAL A 50 -1.56 2.16 -2.36
C VAL A 50 -0.70 1.58 -3.47
N VAL A 51 -0.62 2.30 -4.59
CA VAL A 51 0.15 1.88 -5.77
C VAL A 51 1.52 2.55 -5.87
N ARG A 52 1.76 3.64 -5.14
CA ARG A 52 3.06 4.32 -5.10
C ARG A 52 3.25 5.08 -3.79
N ILE A 53 4.48 5.12 -3.28
CA ILE A 53 4.88 5.89 -2.10
C ILE A 53 6.18 6.63 -2.46
N TRP A 54 6.25 7.93 -2.17
CA TRP A 54 7.46 8.73 -2.37
C TRP A 54 7.51 9.89 -1.38
N THR A 55 8.72 10.37 -1.08
CA THR A 55 8.94 11.58 -0.30
C THR A 55 9.08 12.75 -1.26
N THR A 56 8.37 13.86 -1.02
CA THR A 56 8.56 15.09 -1.78
C THR A 56 9.81 15.85 -1.30
N VAL A 57 10.20 16.87 -2.06
CA VAL A 57 11.35 17.72 -1.75
C VAL A 57 11.24 18.39 -0.36
N ASP A 58 10.01 18.64 0.09
CA ASP A 58 9.70 19.21 1.41
C ASP A 58 9.83 18.20 2.57
N GLY A 59 10.22 16.95 2.28
CA GLY A 59 10.33 15.88 3.28
C GLY A 59 8.99 15.23 3.64
N LEU A 60 7.89 15.60 2.97
CA LEU A 60 6.57 15.02 3.23
C LEU A 60 6.37 13.73 2.44
N LEU A 61 5.93 12.68 3.14
CA LEU A 61 5.58 11.42 2.49
C LEU A 61 4.24 11.56 1.77
N HIS A 62 4.24 11.30 0.47
CA HIS A 62 3.07 11.24 -0.38
C HIS A 62 2.85 9.83 -0.91
N VAL A 63 1.58 9.55 -1.19
CA VAL A 63 1.12 8.24 -1.62
C VAL A 63 0.15 8.43 -2.78
N ARG A 64 0.26 7.54 -3.76
CA ARG A 64 -0.71 7.44 -4.84
C ARG A 64 -1.61 6.26 -4.53
N LEU A 65 -2.89 6.56 -4.48
CA LEU A 65 -3.97 5.62 -4.34
C LEU A 65 -4.60 5.37 -5.70
N ARG A 66 -4.98 4.13 -5.96
CA ARG A 66 -5.85 3.73 -7.06
C ARG A 66 -7.13 3.17 -6.48
N CYS A 67 -8.28 3.65 -6.95
CA CYS A 67 -9.56 3.08 -6.61
C CYS A 67 -9.67 1.69 -7.28
N LEU A 68 -10.01 0.67 -6.51
CA LEU A 68 -10.22 -0.69 -7.03
C LEU A 68 -11.57 -0.82 -7.75
N ASP A 69 -12.57 -0.07 -7.28
CA ASP A 69 -13.93 -0.11 -7.81
C ASP A 69 -14.17 0.96 -8.91
N GLY A 70 -13.34 2.00 -8.92
CA GLY A 70 -13.40 3.06 -9.91
C GLY A 70 -12.76 2.64 -11.23
N GLN A 71 -13.29 3.15 -12.34
CA GLN A 71 -12.74 3.03 -13.71
C GLN A 71 -11.37 3.74 -13.84
N GLY A 72 -10.35 3.31 -13.10
CA GLY A 72 -9.00 3.88 -13.11
C GLY A 72 -8.83 5.18 -12.32
N GLU A 73 -9.76 5.51 -11.42
CA GLU A 73 -9.67 6.70 -10.57
C GLU A 73 -8.40 6.61 -9.69
N THR A 74 -7.54 7.63 -9.75
CA THR A 74 -6.35 7.72 -8.89
C THR A 74 -6.32 9.02 -8.11
N ARG A 75 -5.82 8.97 -6.88
CA ARG A 75 -5.71 10.12 -5.99
C ARG A 75 -4.34 10.16 -5.34
N ILE A 76 -3.80 11.36 -5.15
CA ILE A 76 -2.54 11.57 -4.44
C ILE A 76 -2.87 12.28 -3.13
N ILE A 77 -2.40 11.73 -2.02
CA ILE A 77 -2.56 12.33 -0.69
C ILE A 77 -1.27 12.19 0.10
N SER A 78 -1.14 12.93 1.20
CA SER A 78 -0.02 12.75 2.13
C SER A 78 -0.26 11.50 2.98
N ALA A 79 0.80 10.77 3.31
CA ALA A 79 0.71 9.55 4.10
C ALA A 79 0.13 9.78 5.50
N ILE A 80 0.32 10.99 6.05
CA ILE A 80 -0.30 11.40 7.31
C ILE A 80 -1.84 11.32 7.27
N THR A 81 -2.44 11.56 6.11
CA THR A 81 -3.89 11.49 5.93
C THR A 81 -4.38 10.03 5.99
N LEU A 82 -3.55 9.07 5.60
CA LEU A 82 -3.86 7.63 5.76
C LEU A 82 -3.77 7.17 7.22
N THR A 83 -2.99 7.88 8.05
CA THR A 83 -2.93 7.59 9.49
C THR A 83 -4.10 8.19 10.27
N ASP A 84 -4.89 9.06 9.64
CA ASP A 84 -6.07 9.65 10.26
C ASP A 84 -7.33 8.84 9.93
N SER A 85 -7.91 8.22 10.96
CA SER A 85 -9.11 7.38 10.84
C SER A 85 -10.40 8.15 10.55
N ASN A 86 -10.42 9.49 10.65
CA ASN A 86 -11.57 10.29 10.22
C ASN A 86 -11.60 10.43 8.69
N PHE A 87 -10.46 10.30 8.02
CA PHE A 87 -10.37 10.35 6.56
C PHE A 87 -10.31 8.94 5.94
N PHE A 88 -9.41 8.09 6.42
CA PHE A 88 -9.18 6.76 5.85
C PHE A 88 -9.10 5.68 6.93
N LEU A 89 -9.84 4.61 6.71
CA LEU A 89 -9.84 3.41 7.54
C LEU A 89 -9.02 2.33 6.84
N PRO A 90 -8.01 1.73 7.49
CA PRO A 90 -7.28 0.61 6.92
C PRO A 90 -8.24 -0.58 6.73
N VAL A 91 -8.21 -1.18 5.54
CA VAL A 91 -8.97 -2.37 5.23
C VAL A 91 -8.03 -3.56 5.41
N PRO A 92 -8.26 -4.44 6.40
CA PRO A 92 -7.47 -5.65 6.51
C PRO A 92 -7.67 -6.48 5.25
N THR A 93 -6.60 -6.73 4.50
CA THR A 93 -6.58 -7.82 3.52
C THR A 93 -6.69 -9.10 4.34
N GLN A 94 -7.89 -9.65 4.44
CA GLN A 94 -8.16 -10.86 5.20
C GLN A 94 -7.11 -11.92 4.83
N PRO A 95 -6.29 -12.42 5.78
CA PRO A 95 -5.56 -13.64 5.53
C PRO A 95 -6.61 -14.72 5.34
N SER A 96 -6.63 -15.37 4.17
CA SER A 96 -7.46 -16.53 3.90
C SER A 96 -7.36 -17.50 5.08
N PRO A 97 -8.47 -17.98 5.66
CA PRO A 97 -8.38 -19.13 6.55
C PRO A 97 -7.96 -20.34 5.69
N ASP A 98 -6.86 -20.98 6.09
CA ASP A 98 -6.39 -22.26 5.59
C ASP A 98 -7.40 -23.36 5.93
#